data_AF-A0A1U7NJJ8-F1
#
_entry.id   AF-A0A1U7NJJ8-F1
#
_cell.length_a   1.000
_cell.length_b   1.000
_cell.length_c   1.000
_cell.angle_alpha   90.00
_cell.angle_beta   90.00
_cell.angle_gamma   90.00
#
_symmetry.space_group_name_H-M   'P 1'
#
loop_
_entity.id
_entity.type
_entity.pdbx_description
1 polymer ?
#
loop_
_entity_poly.entity_id
_entity_poly.type
_entity_poly.pdbx_seq_one_letter_code
_entity_poly.pdbx_strand_id
1 'polypeptide(L)'
;MDTKLIKFFNKHHIEIPEIKYIKRENGKTNIFLIDGRIIDTFTPLKAILDELPVQEFLNVNKGIALSTSKIYSVKDDLYTMEDGMVFKGRARLPRTVKYEQEKKYNKSKNRQALSIDYQCSIFDHCPLPFLLIGMEYDGNGSGMNGVIHYINDAFLERTEYTQQELLNQPLSSFSIPTKIMIAIADTALNGGQKWIQAPLIEEEVLCYQPREDFCALVAAKKRSE
;
A
#
# COMPACT_ATOMS: atom_id res chain seq x y z
N MET A 1 9.58 35.19 13.06
CA MET A 1 8.50 36.17 12.86
C MET A 1 7.20 35.50 13.24
N ASP A 2 6.50 36.00 14.26
CA ASP A 2 5.18 35.48 14.67
C ASP A 2 4.10 35.98 13.70
N THR A 3 3.85 35.25 12.63
CA THR A 3 2.79 35.62 11.69
C THR A 3 1.42 35.29 12.29
N LYS A 4 0.39 36.09 11.96
CA LYS A 4 -0.98 35.88 12.46
C LYS A 4 -1.48 34.45 12.19
N LEU A 5 -0.96 33.82 11.13
CA LEU A 5 -1.26 32.45 10.76
C LEU A 5 -0.67 31.43 11.74
N ILE A 6 0.59 31.59 12.17
CA ILE A 6 1.22 30.71 13.17
C ILE A 6 0.42 30.75 14.48
N LYS A 7 0.01 31.94 14.94
CA LYS A 7 -0.85 32.07 16.13
C LYS A 7 -2.20 31.37 15.94
N PHE A 8 -2.75 31.42 14.74
CA PHE A 8 -4.01 30.73 14.39
C PHE A 8 -3.83 29.21 14.40
N PHE A 9 -2.77 28.67 13.78
CA PHE A 9 -2.47 27.24 13.78
C PHE A 9 -2.24 26.71 15.18
N ASN A 10 -1.46 27.43 16.00
CA ASN A 10 -1.23 27.07 17.40
C ASN A 10 -2.52 27.07 18.21
N LYS A 11 -3.39 28.08 18.03
CA LYS A 11 -4.69 28.16 18.71
C LYS A 11 -5.62 27.00 18.37
N HIS A 12 -5.56 26.51 17.13
CA HIS A 12 -6.45 25.45 16.63
C HIS A 12 -5.79 24.06 16.62
N HIS A 13 -4.55 23.94 17.14
CA HIS A 13 -3.76 22.71 17.12
C HIS A 13 -3.72 22.10 15.70
N ILE A 14 -3.27 22.92 14.74
CA ILE A 14 -3.11 22.52 13.34
C ILE A 14 -1.62 22.29 13.09
N GLU A 15 -1.27 21.05 12.76
CA GLU A 15 0.04 20.73 12.23
C GLU A 15 -0.01 20.68 10.69
N ILE A 16 1.02 21.21 10.03
CA ILE A 16 1.06 21.29 8.57
C ILE A 16 0.91 19.91 7.89
N PRO A 17 1.58 18.83 8.35
CA PRO A 17 1.44 17.50 7.76
C PRO A 17 0.03 16.91 7.88
N GLU A 18 -0.78 17.40 8.83
CA GLU A 18 -2.16 16.95 9.04
C GLU A 18 -3.16 17.60 8.08
N ILE A 19 -2.75 18.60 7.29
CA ILE A 19 -3.62 19.25 6.33
C ILE A 19 -3.74 18.38 5.06
N LYS A 20 -4.97 17.99 4.71
CA LYS A 20 -5.26 17.28 3.45
C LYS A 20 -5.34 18.23 2.27
N TYR A 21 -6.20 19.22 2.39
CA TYR A 21 -6.44 20.24 1.38
C TYR A 21 -7.10 21.47 1.99
N ILE A 22 -6.99 22.60 1.30
CA ILE A 22 -7.55 23.88 1.70
C ILE A 22 -8.46 24.36 0.57
N LYS A 23 -9.69 24.71 0.90
CA LYS A 23 -10.70 25.20 -0.04
C LYS A 23 -11.19 26.58 0.36
N ARG A 24 -11.57 27.39 -0.61
CA ARG A 24 -12.27 28.65 -0.39
C ARG A 24 -13.72 28.51 -0.83
N GLU A 25 -14.63 28.55 0.12
CA GLU A 25 -16.07 28.48 -0.11
C GLU A 25 -16.79 29.58 0.67
N ASN A 26 -17.84 30.14 0.08
CA ASN A 26 -18.73 31.11 0.75
C ASN A 26 -17.97 32.28 1.43
N GLY A 27 -16.88 32.75 0.82
CA GLY A 27 -16.07 33.85 1.34
C GLY A 27 -15.14 33.50 2.50
N LYS A 28 -15.10 32.24 2.94
CA LYS A 28 -14.20 31.72 3.96
C LYS A 28 -13.21 30.73 3.35
N THR A 29 -12.08 30.55 4.00
CA THR A 29 -11.09 29.53 3.68
C THR A 29 -11.22 28.41 4.71
N ASN A 30 -11.51 27.21 4.24
CA ASN A 30 -11.73 26.00 5.02
C ASN A 30 -10.48 25.12 4.91
N ILE A 31 -9.88 24.75 6.04
CA ILE A 31 -8.72 23.86 6.14
C ILE A 31 -9.24 22.49 6.57
N PHE A 32 -9.05 21.48 5.72
CA PHE A 32 -9.49 20.10 5.97
C PHE A 32 -8.33 19.27 6.50
N LEU A 33 -8.50 18.68 7.69
CA LEU A 33 -7.47 17.89 8.37
C LEU A 33 -7.73 16.38 8.22
N ILE A 34 -6.69 15.57 8.42
CA ILE A 34 -6.74 14.10 8.31
C ILE A 34 -7.73 13.51 9.33
N ASP A 35 -7.81 14.09 10.53
CA ASP A 35 -8.72 13.67 11.60
C ASP A 35 -10.20 14.03 11.35
N GLY A 36 -10.52 14.64 10.22
CA GLY A 36 -11.88 15.03 9.83
C GLY A 36 -12.31 16.41 10.31
N ARG A 37 -11.49 17.14 11.08
CA ARG A 37 -11.79 18.52 11.45
C ARG A 37 -11.75 19.43 10.21
N ILE A 38 -12.65 20.41 10.21
CA ILE A 38 -12.69 21.50 9.22
C ILE A 38 -12.58 22.81 9.99
N ILE A 39 -11.50 23.54 9.74
CA ILE A 39 -11.24 24.82 10.42
C ILE A 39 -11.45 25.97 9.45
N ASP A 40 -12.36 26.87 9.81
CA ASP A 40 -12.71 28.03 9.01
C ASP A 40 -11.89 29.26 9.38
N THR A 41 -11.49 30.03 8.38
CA THR A 41 -10.87 31.34 8.57
C THR A 41 -11.26 32.33 7.49
N PHE A 42 -11.24 33.62 7.82
CA PHE A 42 -11.39 34.70 6.84
C PHE A 42 -10.08 35.03 6.12
N THR A 43 -8.95 34.47 6.57
CA THR A 43 -7.65 34.65 5.90
C THR A 43 -7.73 34.14 4.46
N PRO A 44 -7.40 34.95 3.45
CA PRO A 44 -7.41 34.52 2.05
C PRO A 44 -6.47 33.34 1.82
N LEU A 45 -6.87 32.37 0.99
CA LEU A 45 -6.04 31.20 0.67
C LEU A 45 -4.60 31.57 0.25
N LYS A 46 -4.43 32.63 -0.55
CA LYS A 46 -3.10 33.08 -0.98
C LYS A 46 -2.21 33.43 0.21
N ALA A 47 -2.73 34.20 1.17
CA ALA A 47 -2.00 34.57 2.37
C ALA A 47 -1.66 33.36 3.27
N ILE A 48 -2.48 32.30 3.24
CA ILE A 48 -2.14 31.05 3.91
C ILE A 48 -1.01 30.32 3.18
N LEU A 49 -1.10 30.20 1.86
CA LEU A 49 -0.09 29.51 1.05
C LEU A 49 1.28 30.21 1.03
N ASP A 50 1.31 31.54 1.10
CA ASP A 50 2.56 32.32 1.14
C ASP A 50 3.37 32.04 2.43
N GLU A 51 2.71 31.53 3.48
CA GLU A 51 3.31 31.17 4.78
C GLU A 51 3.57 29.65 4.90
N LEU A 52 2.98 28.83 4.04
CA LEU A 52 3.16 27.39 4.02
C LEU A 52 4.40 27.00 3.20
N PRO A 53 5.04 25.84 3.50
CA PRO A 53 6.16 25.35 2.71
C PRO A 53 5.77 25.15 1.23
N VAL A 54 6.45 25.86 0.32
CA VAL A 54 6.11 25.96 -1.11
C VAL A 54 6.01 24.60 -1.83
N GLN A 55 6.74 23.58 -1.35
CA GLN A 55 6.77 22.25 -1.96
C GLN A 55 5.70 21.30 -1.41
N GLU A 56 5.11 21.61 -0.26
CA GLU A 56 4.13 20.75 0.42
C GLU A 56 2.70 20.99 -0.09
N PHE A 57 2.42 22.14 -0.69
CA PHE A 57 1.08 22.47 -1.17
C PHE A 57 1.04 22.81 -2.65
N LEU A 58 0.13 22.17 -3.37
CA LEU A 58 -0.14 22.39 -4.79
C LEU A 58 -1.43 23.19 -4.97
N ASN A 59 -1.32 24.39 -5.52
CA ASN A 59 -2.48 25.20 -5.88
C ASN A 59 -3.06 24.77 -7.24
N VAL A 60 -4.10 23.94 -7.21
CA VAL A 60 -4.70 23.33 -8.40
C VAL A 60 -5.77 24.22 -9.06
N ASN A 61 -6.43 25.11 -8.31
CA ASN A 61 -7.46 26.00 -8.85
C ASN A 61 -7.62 27.27 -7.99
N LYS A 62 -8.30 28.29 -8.51
CA LYS A 62 -8.60 29.51 -7.75
C LYS A 62 -9.43 29.15 -6.51
N GLY A 63 -8.78 29.17 -5.35
CA GLY A 63 -9.41 28.81 -4.09
C GLY A 63 -9.25 27.34 -3.68
N ILE A 64 -8.40 26.54 -4.33
CA ILE A 64 -8.14 25.15 -3.93
C ILE A 64 -6.63 24.89 -3.91
N ALA A 65 -6.13 24.43 -2.77
CA ALA A 65 -4.78 23.91 -2.62
C ALA A 65 -4.79 22.53 -1.97
N LEU A 66 -3.95 21.62 -2.47
CA LEU A 66 -3.88 20.23 -2.03
C LEU A 66 -2.52 19.98 -1.38
N SER A 67 -2.47 19.18 -0.33
CA SER A 67 -1.20 18.68 0.20
C SER A 67 -0.59 17.67 -0.78
N THR A 68 0.66 17.88 -1.20
CA THR A 68 1.32 17.09 -2.24
C THR A 68 1.64 15.67 -1.79
N SER A 69 1.82 15.46 -0.49
CA SER A 69 2.02 14.13 0.10
C SER A 69 0.75 13.28 0.10
N LYS A 70 -0.42 13.92 0.05
CA LYS A 70 -1.75 13.30 0.14
C LYS A 70 -2.47 13.13 -1.21
N ILE A 71 -1.81 13.51 -2.30
CA ILE A 71 -2.30 13.22 -3.65
C ILE A 71 -2.06 11.74 -3.94
N TYR A 72 -3.14 10.99 -4.14
CA TYR A 72 -3.11 9.59 -4.52
C TYR A 72 -2.80 9.42 -6.01
N SER A 73 -3.52 10.16 -6.87
CA SER A 73 -3.29 10.11 -8.32
C SER A 73 -3.74 11.37 -9.02
N VAL A 74 -3.20 11.60 -10.21
CA VAL A 74 -3.53 12.68 -11.12
C VAL A 74 -3.81 12.07 -12.50
N LYS A 75 -4.93 12.42 -13.12
CA LYS A 75 -5.26 11.98 -14.48
C LYS A 75 -6.08 13.05 -15.18
N ASP A 76 -5.64 13.53 -16.33
CA ASP A 76 -6.41 14.49 -17.14
C ASP A 76 -6.87 15.74 -16.33
N ASP A 77 -5.96 16.30 -15.52
CA ASP A 77 -6.20 17.39 -14.54
C ASP A 77 -7.11 17.05 -13.35
N LEU A 78 -7.52 15.80 -13.18
CA LEU A 78 -8.25 15.34 -11.98
C LEU A 78 -7.25 14.84 -10.95
N TYR A 79 -7.24 15.49 -9.79
CA TYR A 79 -6.43 15.15 -8.63
C TYR A 79 -7.27 14.35 -7.65
N THR A 80 -6.94 13.09 -7.47
CA THR A 80 -7.54 12.20 -6.47
C THR A 80 -6.68 12.24 -5.21
N MET A 81 -7.30 12.50 -4.06
CA MET A 81 -6.66 12.48 -2.75
C MET A 81 -6.73 11.08 -2.11
N GLU A 82 -5.92 10.82 -1.09
CA GLU A 82 -5.94 9.55 -0.33
C GLU A 82 -7.30 9.20 0.30
N ASP A 83 -8.10 10.21 0.64
CA ASP A 83 -9.47 10.02 1.18
C ASP A 83 -10.53 9.82 0.09
N GLY A 84 -10.13 9.69 -1.17
CA GLY A 84 -11.00 9.49 -2.33
C GLY A 84 -11.62 10.78 -2.89
N MET A 85 -11.37 11.95 -2.29
CA MET A 85 -11.88 13.22 -2.82
C MET A 85 -11.18 13.58 -4.14
N VAL A 86 -11.96 14.09 -5.10
CA VAL A 86 -11.46 14.44 -6.44
C VAL A 86 -11.57 15.93 -6.68
N PHE A 87 -10.46 16.55 -7.10
CA PHE A 87 -10.38 17.97 -7.40
C PHE A 87 -9.97 18.21 -8.85
N LYS A 88 -10.69 19.12 -9.52
CA LYS A 88 -10.37 19.52 -10.89
C LYS A 88 -9.35 20.66 -10.90
N GLY A 89 -8.23 20.42 -11.57
CA GLY A 89 -7.18 21.39 -11.84
C GLY A 89 -7.56 22.43 -12.89
N ARG A 90 -6.56 23.21 -13.34
CA ARG A 90 -6.76 24.27 -14.33
C ARG A 90 -6.96 23.69 -15.73
N ALA A 91 -8.11 23.98 -16.34
CA ALA A 91 -8.52 23.42 -17.64
C ALA A 91 -7.55 23.67 -18.82
N ARG A 92 -6.74 24.74 -18.77
CA ARG A 92 -5.86 25.18 -19.88
C ARG A 92 -4.38 25.04 -19.53
N LEU A 93 -3.96 23.89 -19.00
CA LEU A 93 -2.54 23.58 -18.88
C LEU A 93 -2.01 22.93 -20.18
N PRO A 94 -0.79 23.26 -20.63
CA PRO A 94 -0.15 22.53 -21.73
C PRO A 94 -0.04 21.04 -21.43
N ARG A 95 -0.19 20.18 -22.44
CA ARG A 95 -0.10 18.72 -22.29
C ARG A 95 1.20 18.27 -21.62
N THR A 96 2.32 18.94 -21.92
CA THR A 96 3.62 18.67 -21.30
C THR A 96 3.58 18.87 -19.78
N VAL A 97 2.99 19.97 -19.31
CA VAL A 97 2.83 20.26 -17.87
C VAL A 97 1.91 19.25 -17.20
N LYS A 98 0.81 18.84 -17.87
CA LYS A 98 -0.07 17.79 -17.35
C LYS A 98 0.68 16.48 -17.18
N TYR A 99 1.42 16.07 -18.21
CA TYR A 99 2.24 14.87 -18.19
C TYR A 99 3.31 14.92 -17.09
N GLU A 100 3.97 16.05 -16.88
CA GLU A 100 4.93 16.23 -15.78
C GLU A 100 4.27 16.11 -14.40
N GLN A 101 3.07 16.67 -14.22
CA GLN A 101 2.31 16.54 -12.97
C GLN A 101 1.89 15.09 -12.72
N GLU A 102 1.34 14.42 -13.74
CA GLU A 102 1.02 13.00 -13.69
C GLU A 102 2.26 12.19 -13.33
N LYS A 103 3.39 12.40 -14.01
CA LYS A 103 4.65 11.70 -13.71
C LYS A 103 5.18 12.01 -12.30
N LYS A 104 4.99 13.23 -11.80
CA LYS A 104 5.48 13.66 -10.48
C LYS A 104 4.68 13.07 -9.34
N TYR A 105 3.35 13.06 -9.45
CA TYR A 105 2.46 12.66 -8.37
C TYR A 105 2.01 11.20 -8.48
N ASN A 106 1.91 10.64 -9.69
CA ASN A 106 1.63 9.22 -9.92
C ASN A 106 2.89 8.35 -9.79
N LYS A 107 3.93 8.77 -9.06
CA LYS A 107 5.17 7.99 -8.94
C LYS A 107 4.90 6.65 -8.25
N SER A 108 4.70 5.65 -9.11
CA SER A 108 4.53 4.21 -8.88
C SER A 108 3.38 3.84 -7.94
N LYS A 109 2.70 2.75 -8.27
CA LYS A 109 1.82 1.97 -7.39
C LYS A 109 2.50 1.48 -6.07
N ASN A 110 3.66 2.01 -5.69
CA ASN A 110 4.46 1.66 -4.51
C ASN A 110 4.39 2.71 -3.37
N ARG A 111 3.53 3.72 -3.42
CA ARG A 111 3.21 4.49 -2.20
C ARG A 111 2.34 3.61 -1.30
N GLN A 112 3.04 2.83 -0.47
CA GLN A 112 2.53 1.84 0.48
C GLN A 112 1.96 0.56 -0.15
N ALA A 113 2.78 -0.18 -0.91
CA ALA A 113 2.67 -1.62 -0.72
C ALA A 113 3.04 -1.86 0.75
N LEU A 114 2.04 -2.17 1.59
CA LEU A 114 2.27 -2.61 2.97
C LEU A 114 3.35 -3.71 2.94
N SER A 115 4.23 -3.79 3.95
CA SER A 115 5.13 -4.95 4.01
C SER A 115 4.28 -6.22 3.98
N ILE A 116 4.84 -7.31 3.46
CA ILE A 116 4.11 -8.58 3.36
C ILE A 116 3.52 -8.96 4.73
N ASP A 117 4.26 -8.69 5.82
CA ASP A 117 3.80 -8.88 7.20
C ASP A 117 2.51 -8.11 7.50
N TYR A 118 2.44 -6.82 7.15
CA TYR A 118 1.23 -6.02 7.35
C TYR A 118 0.06 -6.51 6.50
N GLN A 119 0.30 -6.98 5.27
CA GLN A 119 -0.76 -7.53 4.41
C GLN A 119 -1.28 -8.87 4.94
N CYS A 120 -0.41 -9.67 5.54
CA CYS A 120 -0.73 -10.99 6.06
C CYS A 120 -1.21 -10.97 7.51
N SER A 121 -1.16 -9.84 8.22
CA SER A 121 -1.60 -9.71 9.62
C SER A 121 -3.03 -10.20 9.89
N ILE A 122 -3.91 -10.19 8.87
CA ILE A 122 -5.25 -10.78 8.96
C ILE A 122 -5.24 -12.29 9.24
N PHE A 123 -4.12 -12.97 8.94
CA PHE A 123 -3.92 -14.40 9.13
C PHE A 123 -3.23 -14.76 10.44
N ASP A 124 -2.72 -13.78 11.21
CA ASP A 124 -1.94 -14.02 12.43
C ASP A 124 -2.73 -14.87 13.43
N HIS A 125 -4.02 -14.55 13.58
CA HIS A 125 -4.95 -15.27 14.47
C HIS A 125 -5.93 -16.18 13.71
N CYS A 126 -5.68 -16.42 12.42
CA CYS A 126 -6.53 -17.32 11.64
C CYS A 126 -6.30 -18.77 12.10
N PRO A 127 -7.37 -19.53 12.43
CA PRO A 127 -7.22 -20.91 12.90
C PRO A 127 -6.82 -21.90 11.80
N LEU A 128 -6.79 -21.45 10.53
CA LEU A 128 -6.39 -22.27 9.40
C LEU A 128 -4.90 -22.07 9.11
N PRO A 129 -4.12 -23.15 8.94
CA PRO A 129 -2.75 -23.08 8.45
C PRO A 129 -2.64 -22.24 7.17
N PHE A 130 -1.79 -21.21 7.21
CA PHE A 130 -1.52 -20.33 6.09
C PHE A 130 -0.01 -20.08 5.94
N LEU A 131 0.48 -20.17 4.70
CA LEU A 131 1.88 -19.93 4.33
C LEU A 131 1.94 -19.12 3.04
N LEU A 132 2.81 -18.11 2.96
CA LEU A 132 3.05 -17.33 1.75
C LEU A 132 4.49 -17.52 1.26
N ILE A 133 4.62 -17.90 0.00
CA ILE A 133 5.89 -18.16 -0.67
C ILE A 133 6.03 -17.20 -1.85
N GLY A 134 7.17 -16.53 -1.94
CA GLY A 134 7.54 -15.62 -3.03
C GLY A 134 8.63 -16.24 -3.89
N MET A 135 8.56 -16.06 -5.21
CA MET A 135 9.58 -16.52 -6.14
C MET A 135 10.65 -15.43 -6.29
N GLU A 136 11.86 -15.73 -5.80
CA GLU A 136 12.99 -14.80 -5.86
C GLU A 136 14.12 -15.39 -6.71
N TYR A 137 14.83 -14.53 -7.45
CA TYR A 137 16.00 -14.95 -8.22
C TYR A 137 17.22 -15.07 -7.30
N ASP A 138 17.79 -16.27 -7.22
CA ASP A 138 19.15 -16.45 -6.72
C ASP A 138 20.11 -15.82 -7.74
N GLY A 139 20.70 -14.68 -7.38
CA GLY A 139 21.67 -13.94 -8.20
C GLY A 139 22.91 -14.75 -8.64
N ASN A 140 23.06 -16.00 -8.19
CA ASN A 140 24.12 -16.92 -8.59
C ASN A 140 23.78 -17.80 -9.82
N GLY A 141 22.61 -17.63 -10.44
CA GLY A 141 22.27 -18.33 -11.69
C GLY A 141 21.66 -19.72 -11.51
N SER A 142 21.27 -20.09 -10.29
CA SER A 142 20.65 -21.38 -9.95
C SER A 142 19.15 -21.48 -10.27
N GLY A 143 18.51 -20.40 -10.73
CA GLY A 143 17.07 -20.34 -11.02
C GLY A 143 16.26 -19.52 -10.00
N MET A 144 14.93 -19.48 -10.18
CA MET A 144 14.00 -18.88 -9.21
C MET A 144 13.78 -19.86 -8.05
N ASN A 145 13.98 -19.39 -6.82
CA ASN A 145 13.73 -20.15 -5.59
C ASN A 145 12.49 -19.59 -4.88
N GLY A 146 11.65 -20.50 -4.36
CA GLY A 146 10.56 -20.10 -3.49
C GLY A 146 11.10 -19.78 -2.10
N VAL A 147 10.88 -18.56 -1.61
CA VAL A 147 11.27 -18.08 -0.28
C VAL A 147 10.01 -17.93 0.57
N ILE A 148 10.06 -18.38 1.83
CA ILE A 148 8.94 -18.23 2.75
C ILE A 148 8.93 -16.80 3.29
N HIS A 149 7.89 -16.02 2.97
CA HIS A 149 7.76 -14.64 3.44
C HIS A 149 6.83 -14.50 4.64
N TYR A 150 5.86 -15.39 4.80
CA TYR A 150 4.92 -15.32 5.91
C TYR A 150 4.41 -16.71 6.28
N ILE A 151 4.22 -16.93 7.57
CA ILE A 151 3.64 -18.14 8.16
C ILE A 151 2.82 -17.71 9.39
N ASN A 152 1.63 -18.28 9.55
CA ASN A 152 0.81 -18.01 10.74
C ASN A 152 0.98 -19.06 11.84
N ASP A 153 0.50 -18.72 13.05
CA ASP A 153 0.59 -19.58 14.24
C ASP A 153 0.00 -20.98 14.01
N ALA A 154 -1.16 -21.05 13.33
CA ALA A 154 -1.81 -22.32 13.04
C ALA A 154 -0.95 -23.25 12.16
N PHE A 155 -0.15 -22.70 11.24
CA PHE A 155 0.78 -23.50 10.45
C PHE A 155 2.00 -23.89 11.30
N LEU A 156 2.55 -22.96 12.08
CA LEU A 156 3.71 -23.21 12.97
C LEU A 156 3.45 -24.32 13.99
N GLU A 157 2.28 -24.32 14.62
CA GLU A 157 1.87 -25.34 15.61
C GLU A 157 1.88 -26.78 15.05
N ARG A 158 1.80 -26.93 13.72
CA ARG A 158 1.78 -28.22 13.02
C ARG A 158 3.13 -28.58 12.38
N THR A 159 4.11 -27.69 12.43
CA THR A 159 5.46 -27.93 11.92
C THR A 159 6.41 -28.24 13.07
N GLU A 160 7.51 -28.94 12.77
CA GLU A 160 8.61 -29.16 13.73
C GLU A 160 9.57 -27.95 13.82
N TYR A 161 9.35 -26.92 12.99
CA TYR A 161 10.23 -25.77 12.85
C TYR A 161 9.71 -24.54 13.60
N THR A 162 10.63 -23.69 14.03
CA THR A 162 10.30 -22.38 14.58
C THR A 162 10.14 -21.33 13.47
N GLN A 163 9.44 -20.23 13.78
CA GLN A 163 9.26 -19.12 12.84
C GLN A 163 10.59 -18.55 12.32
N GLN A 164 11.62 -18.49 13.17
CA GLN A 164 12.94 -17.97 12.81
C GLN A 164 13.69 -18.88 11.83
N GLU A 165 13.43 -20.19 11.89
CA GLU A 165 14.02 -21.18 10.99
C GLU A 165 13.32 -21.22 9.63
N LEU A 166 12.08 -20.73 9.53
CA LEU A 166 11.30 -20.75 8.30
C LEU A 166 11.34 -19.43 7.53
N LEU A 167 11.23 -18.30 8.23
CA LEU A 167 11.13 -16.99 7.57
C LEU A 167 12.40 -16.64 6.79
N ASN A 168 12.20 -16.13 5.58
CA ASN A 168 13.25 -15.75 4.63
C ASN A 168 14.19 -16.90 4.26
N GLN A 169 13.78 -18.16 4.51
CA GLN A 169 14.51 -19.33 4.04
C GLN A 169 13.93 -19.83 2.71
N PRO A 170 14.79 -20.30 1.80
CA PRO A 170 14.34 -20.92 0.57
C PRO A 170 13.76 -22.32 0.85
N LEU A 171 12.75 -22.72 0.07
CA LEU A 171 12.13 -24.04 0.17
C LEU A 171 13.14 -25.19 -0.03
N SER A 172 14.18 -24.96 -0.81
CA SER A 172 15.26 -25.93 -1.04
C SER A 172 16.08 -26.25 0.21
N SER A 173 16.02 -25.42 1.26
CA SER A 173 16.65 -25.71 2.56
C SER A 173 15.92 -26.81 3.33
N PHE A 174 14.69 -27.16 2.94
CA PHE A 174 13.86 -28.15 3.62
C PHE A 174 13.73 -29.42 2.78
N SER A 175 13.42 -30.55 3.44
CA SER A 175 13.26 -31.85 2.77
C SER A 175 11.92 -31.96 2.05
N ILE A 176 11.69 -31.08 1.06
CA ILE A 176 10.43 -30.98 0.32
C ILE A 176 10.54 -31.74 -1.02
N PRO A 177 9.59 -32.62 -1.35
CA PRO A 177 9.53 -33.28 -2.65
C PRO A 177 9.54 -32.30 -3.83
N THR A 178 10.35 -32.57 -4.85
CA THR A 178 10.48 -31.72 -6.06
C THR A 178 9.15 -31.46 -6.76
N LYS A 179 8.24 -32.43 -6.76
CA LYS A 179 6.89 -32.29 -7.33
C LYS A 179 6.09 -31.17 -6.68
N ILE A 180 6.22 -31.00 -5.36
CA ILE A 180 5.52 -29.95 -4.59
C ILE A 180 6.14 -28.59 -4.93
N MET A 181 7.48 -28.49 -4.95
CA MET A 181 8.18 -27.25 -5.33
C MET A 181 7.81 -26.79 -6.75
N ILE A 182 7.74 -27.71 -7.72
CA ILE A 182 7.32 -27.39 -9.09
C ILE A 182 5.88 -26.88 -9.12
N ALA A 183 4.97 -27.49 -8.35
CA ALA A 183 3.57 -27.06 -8.31
C ALA A 183 3.41 -25.66 -7.70
N ILE A 184 4.18 -25.33 -6.67
CA ILE A 184 4.23 -24.00 -6.06
C ILE A 184 4.76 -22.97 -7.06
N ALA A 185 5.90 -23.26 -7.70
CA ALA A 185 6.51 -22.37 -8.68
C ALA A 185 5.59 -22.13 -9.90
N ASP A 186 4.99 -23.20 -10.44
CA ASP A 186 4.03 -23.10 -11.54
C ASP A 186 2.83 -22.23 -11.17
N THR A 187 2.27 -22.39 -9.97
CA THR A 187 1.14 -21.57 -9.50
C THR A 187 1.56 -20.12 -9.28
N ALA A 188 2.74 -19.87 -8.72
CA ALA A 188 3.24 -18.52 -8.46
C ALA A 188 3.56 -17.74 -9.76
N LEU A 189 3.98 -18.43 -10.83
CA LEU A 189 4.37 -17.82 -12.10
C LEU A 189 3.23 -17.74 -13.11
N ASN A 190 2.46 -18.83 -13.25
CA ASN A 190 1.40 -18.95 -14.27
C ASN A 190 -0.01 -18.69 -13.70
N GLY A 191 -0.13 -18.59 -12.38
CA GLY A 191 -1.40 -18.39 -11.68
C GLY A 191 -2.24 -19.64 -11.52
N GLY A 192 -3.49 -19.43 -11.10
CA GLY A 192 -4.47 -20.50 -10.87
C GLY A 192 -4.52 -20.98 -9.42
N GLN A 193 -5.17 -22.13 -9.22
CA GLN A 193 -5.31 -22.78 -7.93
C GLN A 193 -5.24 -24.31 -8.07
N LYS A 194 -4.55 -24.98 -7.15
CA LYS A 194 -4.34 -26.44 -7.16
C LYS A 194 -4.32 -26.97 -5.73
N TRP A 195 -4.89 -28.15 -5.54
CA TRP A 195 -4.74 -28.91 -4.30
C TRP A 195 -3.42 -29.65 -4.32
N ILE A 196 -2.60 -29.44 -3.30
CA ILE A 196 -1.30 -30.08 -3.13
C ILE A 196 -1.14 -30.58 -1.70
N GLN A 197 -0.26 -31.56 -1.50
CA GLN A 197 0.24 -31.87 -0.16
C GLN A 197 1.10 -30.69 0.32
N ALA A 198 0.87 -30.22 1.54
CA ALA A 198 1.66 -29.14 2.09
C ALA A 198 3.14 -29.55 2.23
N PRO A 199 4.09 -28.61 2.03
CA PRO A 199 5.51 -28.93 2.03
C PRO A 199 6.07 -29.30 3.43
N LEU A 200 5.45 -28.82 4.50
CA LEU A 200 6.01 -28.87 5.87
C LEU A 200 5.05 -29.51 6.89
N ILE A 201 3.83 -29.85 6.48
CA ILE A 201 2.80 -30.47 7.32
C ILE A 201 2.11 -31.60 6.56
N GLU A 202 1.56 -32.58 7.27
CA GLU A 202 0.84 -33.72 6.68
C GLU A 202 -0.63 -33.41 6.32
N GLU A 203 -0.90 -32.22 5.78
CA GLU A 203 -2.26 -31.79 5.36
C GLU A 203 -2.31 -31.43 3.86
N GLU A 204 -3.46 -31.67 3.23
CA GLU A 204 -3.74 -31.11 1.90
C GLU A 204 -4.10 -29.63 2.02
N VAL A 205 -3.46 -28.82 1.17
CA VAL A 205 -3.65 -27.36 1.13
C VAL A 205 -4.02 -26.92 -0.27
N LEU A 206 -4.78 -25.83 -0.36
CA LEU A 206 -5.01 -25.13 -1.59
C LEU A 206 -3.83 -24.18 -1.84
N CYS A 207 -3.00 -24.46 -2.86
CA CYS A 207 -2.06 -23.47 -3.40
C CYS A 207 -2.79 -22.62 -4.43
N TYR A 208 -2.70 -21.32 -4.29
CA TYR A 208 -3.24 -20.36 -5.25
C TYR A 208 -2.34 -19.14 -5.35
N GLN A 209 -2.47 -18.37 -6.43
CA GLN A 209 -1.71 -17.15 -6.65
C GLN A 209 -2.46 -15.93 -6.12
N PRO A 210 -2.09 -15.35 -4.94
CA PRO A 210 -2.68 -14.10 -4.47
C PRO A 210 -2.19 -12.88 -5.25
N ARG A 211 -0.96 -12.95 -5.78
CA ARG A 211 -0.28 -11.90 -6.54
C ARG A 211 0.77 -12.54 -7.45
N GLU A 212 1.09 -11.87 -8.56
CA GLU A 212 2.25 -12.22 -9.40
C GLU A 212 3.50 -12.50 -8.55
N ASP A 213 4.21 -13.58 -8.87
CA ASP A 213 5.40 -14.11 -8.19
C ASP A 213 5.16 -14.68 -6.77
N PHE A 214 3.93 -14.81 -6.30
CA PHE A 214 3.61 -15.44 -5.00
C PHE A 214 2.67 -16.65 -5.15
N CYS A 215 2.88 -17.71 -4.36
CA CYS A 215 1.83 -18.71 -4.04
C CYS A 215 1.52 -18.65 -2.53
N ALA A 216 0.23 -18.61 -2.22
CA ALA A 216 -0.28 -18.82 -0.88
C ALA A 216 -0.79 -20.25 -0.74
N LEU A 217 -0.48 -20.88 0.39
CA LEU A 217 -1.01 -22.17 0.80
C LEU A 217 -2.01 -21.95 1.94
N VAL A 218 -3.21 -22.49 1.80
CA VAL A 218 -4.22 -22.46 2.87
C VAL A 218 -4.81 -23.84 3.08
N ALA A 219 -4.86 -24.29 4.33
CA ALA A 219 -5.62 -25.48 4.69
C ALA A 219 -7.12 -25.17 4.53
N ALA A 220 -7.75 -25.81 3.55
CA ALA A 220 -9.17 -25.64 3.27
C ALA A 220 -9.83 -27.00 3.15
N LYS A 221 -11.12 -27.09 3.51
CA LYS A 221 -11.90 -28.31 3.21
C LYS A 221 -12.21 -28.34 1.73
N LYS A 222 -11.80 -29.41 1.04
CA LYS A 222 -12.27 -29.70 -0.31
C LYS A 222 -13.80 -29.78 -0.27
N ARG A 223 -14.49 -28.89 -1.00
CA ARG A 223 -15.94 -29.02 -1.18
C ARG A 223 -16.17 -30.38 -1.83
N SER A 224 -16.82 -31.28 -1.10
CA SER A 224 -17.40 -32.48 -1.68
C SER A 224 -18.45 -32.03 -2.69
N GLU A 225 -18.21 -32.33 -3.97
CA GLU A 225 -19.25 -32.30 -5.01
C GLU A 225 -20.32 -33.36 -4.72
#